data_AF-X6LQT6-F1
#
_entry.id   AF-X6LQT6-F1
#
_cell.length_a   1.000
_cell.length_b   1.000
_cell.length_c   1.000
_cell.angle_alpha   90.00
_cell.angle_beta   90.00
_cell.angle_gamma   90.00
#
_symmetry.space_group_name_H-M   'P 1'
#
loop_
_entity.id
_entity.type
_entity.pdbx_description
1 polymer ?
#
loop_
_entity_poly.entity_id
_entity_poly.type
_entity_poly.pdbx_seq_one_letter_code
_entity_poly.pdbx_strand_id
1 'polypeptide(L)'
;VECERIINEKKIYKPKTVGAKSFEYVSHIKANGKTYKCSQVLPKYKKMHDGKHKCREALHTCQSTCQACSYYCTKPFGHSGAHSTVHGNMSNCKFMVENNASIEFSEQTTKWEIDCATSIAKEFVENTVRVYTTGDTAEAEICDFFCEKMGRGHFHLIKCDKHENGSCDVMETANNDTYYVRRHANPDECGGNNLDKVTHKYYWERYLKFEDPCKLPSQKQFEKCNHFCPHSDHAQIKDDCGEIKKSYCMERLWHAPVTEQKSDSIDTTVMNGHVFSCSHSGNYHVLRNHIIYVYVYAHIVCILLESKFLNFF
;
A
#
# COMPACT_ATOMS: atom_id res chain seq x y z
N VAL A 1 1.85 -22.88 15.52
CA VAL A 1 3.16 -22.28 15.20
C VAL A 1 2.88 -20.81 14.99
N GLU A 2 3.37 -19.97 15.90
CA GLU A 2 3.31 -18.52 15.70
C GLU A 2 4.23 -18.23 14.52
N CYS A 3 3.63 -17.91 13.38
CA CYS A 3 4.40 -17.57 12.19
C CYS A 3 4.79 -16.10 12.36
N GLU A 4 6.08 -15.84 12.54
CA GLU A 4 6.65 -14.49 12.57
C GLU A 4 7.44 -14.25 11.27
N ARG A 5 7.67 -12.98 10.92
CA ARG A 5 8.53 -12.62 9.79
C ARG A 5 9.98 -12.85 10.17
N ILE A 6 10.59 -13.90 9.62
CA ILE A 6 12.00 -14.17 9.88
C ILE A 6 12.86 -13.29 8.98
N ILE A 7 13.77 -12.53 9.58
CA ILE A 7 14.77 -11.73 8.85
C ILE A 7 15.73 -12.68 8.15
N ASN A 8 15.96 -12.45 6.86
CA ASN A 8 16.97 -13.15 6.08
C ASN A 8 18.31 -12.40 6.13
N GLU A 9 18.34 -11.22 5.52
CA GLU A 9 19.53 -10.38 5.40
C GLU A 9 19.13 -8.93 5.12
N LYS A 10 20.06 -7.99 5.38
CA LYS A 10 19.95 -6.61 4.89
C LYS A 10 20.40 -6.56 3.44
N LYS A 11 19.65 -5.86 2.60
CA LYS A 11 19.94 -5.68 1.18
C LYS A 11 19.97 -4.21 0.81
N ILE A 12 20.66 -3.89 -0.28
CA ILE A 12 20.65 -2.55 -0.87
C ILE A 12 19.69 -2.57 -2.06
N TYR A 13 18.64 -1.75 -1.99
CA TYR A 13 17.75 -1.48 -3.10
C TYR A 13 18.37 -0.43 -4.02
N LYS A 14 18.32 -0.70 -5.33
CA LYS A 14 18.82 0.20 -6.38
C LYS A 14 17.65 0.64 -7.25
N PRO A 15 17.09 1.85 -7.05
CA PRO A 15 16.00 2.35 -7.88
C PRO A 15 16.44 2.52 -9.34
N LYS A 16 15.50 2.37 -10.27
CA LYS A 16 15.70 2.69 -11.69
C LYS A 16 15.66 4.19 -11.97
N THR A 17 15.01 4.94 -11.10
CA THR A 17 14.89 6.41 -11.20
C THR A 17 16.28 7.05 -11.24
N VAL A 18 16.59 7.78 -12.31
CA VAL A 18 17.87 8.48 -12.46
C VAL A 18 18.00 9.52 -11.36
N GLY A 19 19.11 9.48 -10.61
CA GLY A 19 19.37 10.40 -9.49
C GLY A 19 18.79 9.96 -8.15
N ALA A 20 17.96 8.91 -8.10
CA ALA A 20 17.48 8.37 -6.83
C ALA A 20 18.60 7.63 -6.08
N LYS A 21 18.70 7.88 -4.78
CA LYS A 21 19.71 7.24 -3.92
C LYS A 21 19.31 5.79 -3.64
N SER A 22 20.31 4.90 -3.68
CA SER A 22 20.14 3.54 -3.15
C SER A 22 19.93 3.59 -1.64
N PHE A 23 19.17 2.64 -1.11
CA PHE A 23 18.87 2.57 0.32
C PHE A 23 18.87 1.11 0.80
N GLU A 24 19.14 0.94 2.09
CA GLU A 24 19.09 -0.38 2.73
C GLU A 24 17.65 -0.77 3.07
N TYR A 25 17.34 -2.06 2.94
CA TYR A 25 16.08 -2.64 3.40
C TYR A 25 16.31 -4.02 4.01
N VAL A 26 15.38 -4.44 4.86
CA VAL A 26 15.40 -5.78 5.46
C VAL A 26 14.64 -6.74 4.55
N SER A 27 15.34 -7.77 4.09
CA SER A 27 14.70 -8.87 3.38
C SER A 27 14.29 -9.97 4.35
N HIS A 28 13.10 -10.52 4.14
CA HIS A 28 12.51 -11.55 4.97
C HIS A 28 12.44 -12.89 4.22
N ILE A 29 12.50 -14.00 4.96
CA ILE A 29 12.49 -15.36 4.43
C ILE A 29 11.09 -15.74 3.95
N LYS A 30 10.96 -16.13 2.67
CA LYS A 30 9.68 -16.49 2.02
C LYS A 30 9.05 -17.80 2.53
N ALA A 31 9.83 -18.64 3.22
CA ALA A 31 9.41 -19.95 3.67
C ALA A 31 9.19 -19.98 5.18
N ASN A 32 7.93 -20.11 5.58
CA ASN A 32 7.56 -20.51 6.94
C ASN A 32 7.31 -22.02 6.94
N GLY A 33 8.32 -22.84 7.22
CA GLY A 33 8.12 -24.28 7.30
C GLY A 33 9.34 -25.06 7.72
N LYS A 34 9.14 -26.01 8.64
CA LYS A 34 10.05 -27.15 8.81
C LYS A 34 9.75 -28.15 7.69
N THR A 35 10.75 -28.57 6.94
CA THR A 35 10.60 -29.68 5.99
C THR A 35 10.54 -30.98 6.78
N TYR A 36 9.36 -31.59 6.84
CA TYR A 36 9.21 -32.92 7.44
C TYR A 36 9.59 -33.98 6.41
N LYS A 37 10.42 -34.95 6.81
CA LYS A 37 10.72 -36.12 5.97
C LYS A 37 9.41 -36.87 5.72
N CYS A 38 9.11 -37.12 4.44
CA CYS A 38 7.97 -37.96 4.07
C CYS A 38 8.14 -39.33 4.76
N SER A 39 7.07 -39.87 5.35
CA SER A 39 7.09 -41.24 5.90
C SER A 39 7.19 -42.31 4.80
N GLN A 40 7.06 -41.90 3.53
CA GLN A 40 7.21 -42.75 2.36
C GLN A 40 8.55 -42.49 1.68
N VAL A 41 9.28 -43.57 1.36
CA VAL A 41 10.52 -43.50 0.59
C VAL A 41 10.18 -43.20 -0.86
N LEU A 42 10.68 -42.09 -1.39
CA LEU A 42 10.58 -41.79 -2.81
C LEU A 42 11.52 -42.73 -3.60
N PRO A 43 11.05 -43.37 -4.67
CA PRO A 43 11.93 -44.16 -5.54
C PRO A 43 13.08 -43.31 -6.10
N LYS A 44 14.20 -43.95 -6.45
CA LYS A 44 15.33 -43.26 -7.10
C LYS A 44 14.84 -42.42 -8.29
N TYR A 45 15.28 -41.17 -8.34
CA TYR A 45 14.94 -40.18 -9.37
C TYR A 45 13.48 -39.71 -9.43
N LYS A 46 12.63 -40.11 -8.46
CA LYS A 46 11.25 -39.60 -8.34
C LYS A 46 11.17 -38.51 -7.27
N LYS A 47 10.48 -37.41 -7.59
CA LYS A 47 10.19 -36.31 -6.65
C LYS A 47 8.85 -36.45 -5.93
N MET A 48 8.02 -37.41 -6.37
CA MET A 48 6.67 -37.68 -5.87
C MET A 48 6.47 -39.19 -5.78
N HIS A 49 5.62 -39.64 -4.85
CA HIS A 49 5.18 -41.04 -4.77
C HIS A 49 3.85 -41.20 -5.52
N ASP A 50 3.66 -42.38 -6.11
CA ASP A 50 2.43 -42.77 -6.79
C ASP A 50 1.51 -43.50 -5.77
N GLY A 51 0.21 -43.19 -5.76
CA GLY A 51 -0.79 -43.82 -4.88
C GLY A 51 -1.47 -42.88 -3.88
N LYS A 52 -2.35 -43.43 -3.04
CA LYS A 52 -3.04 -42.65 -1.98
C LYS A 52 -2.02 -42.12 -0.98
N HIS A 53 -2.06 -40.81 -0.76
CA HIS A 53 -1.26 -40.12 0.24
C HIS A 53 -1.54 -40.69 1.65
N LYS A 54 -0.61 -41.47 2.21
CA LYS A 54 -0.71 -42.05 3.56
C LYS A 54 -0.10 -41.12 4.62
N CYS A 55 -0.47 -39.86 4.59
CA CYS A 55 -0.11 -38.92 5.65
C CYS A 55 -1.27 -38.87 6.63
N ARG A 56 -1.06 -39.48 7.81
CA ARG A 56 -2.08 -39.58 8.86
C ARG A 56 -2.30 -38.27 9.64
N GLU A 57 -1.60 -37.18 9.30
CA GLU A 57 -1.63 -35.95 10.09
C GLU A 57 -1.54 -34.68 9.24
N ALA A 58 -2.00 -33.57 9.86
CA ALA A 58 -1.90 -32.17 9.46
C ALA A 58 -0.45 -31.63 9.33
N LEU A 59 0.50 -32.48 8.93
CA LEU A 59 1.94 -32.20 8.82
C LEU A 59 2.32 -31.52 7.50
N HIS A 60 1.41 -31.45 6.53
CA HIS A 60 1.65 -30.77 5.26
C HIS A 60 1.03 -29.39 5.28
N THR A 61 1.86 -28.40 4.99
CA THR A 61 1.46 -27.02 4.75
C THR A 61 0.89 -26.89 3.33
N CYS A 62 -0.10 -26.01 3.15
CA CYS A 62 -0.62 -25.65 1.85
C CYS A 62 0.48 -25.15 0.91
N GLN A 63 0.43 -25.58 -0.35
CA GLN A 63 1.47 -25.24 -1.34
C GLN A 63 1.21 -23.93 -2.07
N SER A 64 0.05 -23.30 -1.86
CA SER A 64 -0.27 -22.00 -2.46
C SER A 64 0.66 -20.92 -1.94
N THR A 65 1.12 -20.06 -2.83
CA THR A 65 1.93 -18.89 -2.50
C THR A 65 1.18 -17.60 -2.84
N CYS A 66 1.40 -16.56 -2.05
CA CYS A 66 0.87 -15.23 -2.35
C CYS A 66 1.53 -14.70 -3.62
N GLN A 67 0.74 -14.29 -4.61
CA GLN A 67 1.30 -13.84 -5.90
C GLN A 67 2.16 -12.57 -5.77
N ALA A 68 1.91 -11.73 -4.77
CA ALA A 68 2.67 -10.50 -4.52
C ALA A 68 4.05 -10.75 -3.88
N CYS A 69 4.11 -11.56 -2.82
CA CYS A 69 5.34 -11.75 -2.03
C CYS A 69 5.98 -13.15 -2.15
N SER A 70 5.30 -14.12 -2.77
CA SER A 70 5.68 -15.55 -2.85
C SER A 70 5.69 -16.32 -1.53
N TYR A 71 5.14 -15.75 -0.45
CA TYR A 71 5.09 -16.44 0.84
C TYR A 71 4.08 -17.58 0.80
N TYR A 72 4.44 -18.72 1.38
CA TYR A 72 3.60 -19.91 1.42
C TYR A 72 2.45 -19.74 2.40
N CYS A 73 1.27 -20.24 2.01
CA CYS A 73 0.15 -20.36 2.90
C CYS A 73 0.51 -21.24 4.10
N THR A 74 0.23 -20.80 5.33
CA THR A 74 0.58 -21.49 6.58
C THR A 74 -0.49 -22.47 7.04
N LYS A 75 -1.65 -22.51 6.37
CA LYS A 75 -2.75 -23.44 6.67
C LYS A 75 -2.42 -24.89 6.25
N PRO A 76 -3.09 -25.90 6.83
CA PRO A 76 -2.92 -27.29 6.42
C PRO A 76 -3.25 -27.51 4.94
N PHE A 77 -2.57 -28.47 4.32
CA PHE A 77 -2.86 -28.90 2.95
C PHE A 77 -4.34 -29.30 2.80
N GLY A 78 -4.97 -28.85 1.71
CA GLY A 78 -6.38 -29.13 1.42
C GLY A 78 -7.38 -28.30 2.24
N HIS A 79 -6.94 -27.27 2.97
CA HIS A 79 -7.86 -26.35 3.64
C HIS A 79 -8.82 -25.67 2.65
N SER A 80 -10.01 -25.32 3.13
CA SER A 80 -10.98 -24.49 2.41
C SER A 80 -10.82 -23.00 2.75
N GLY A 81 -11.45 -22.13 1.97
CA GLY A 81 -11.44 -20.68 2.18
C GLY A 81 -10.13 -19.99 1.77
N ALA A 82 -9.97 -18.73 2.18
CA ALA A 82 -8.80 -17.93 1.85
C ALA A 82 -7.50 -18.54 2.40
N HIS A 83 -6.42 -18.42 1.64
CA HIS A 83 -5.08 -18.76 2.12
C HIS A 83 -4.63 -17.77 3.20
N SER A 84 -3.73 -18.19 4.09
CA SER A 84 -3.23 -17.33 5.17
C SER A 84 -1.73 -17.40 5.21
N THR A 85 -1.05 -16.28 5.44
CA THR A 85 0.40 -16.25 5.64
C THR A 85 0.79 -14.99 6.39
N VAL A 86 2.01 -14.99 6.91
CA VAL A 86 2.70 -13.78 7.31
C VAL A 86 3.31 -13.20 6.04
N HIS A 87 2.63 -12.25 5.42
CA HIS A 87 3.10 -11.69 4.14
C HIS A 87 4.43 -10.96 4.33
N GLY A 88 5.32 -11.02 3.35
CA GLY A 88 6.63 -10.36 3.43
C GLY A 88 6.89 -9.43 2.26
N ASN A 89 8.17 -9.27 1.92
CA ASN A 89 8.63 -8.44 0.82
C ASN A 89 7.89 -8.77 -0.50
N MET A 90 7.39 -7.75 -1.20
CA MET A 90 6.60 -7.88 -2.43
C MET A 90 7.49 -8.14 -3.65
N SER A 91 8.27 -9.23 -3.62
CA SER A 91 9.29 -9.54 -4.64
C SER A 91 8.74 -9.72 -6.06
N ASN A 92 7.45 -9.97 -6.24
CA ASN A 92 6.84 -10.18 -7.56
C ASN A 92 6.04 -8.97 -8.05
N CYS A 93 6.02 -7.88 -7.27
CA CYS A 93 5.32 -6.66 -7.64
C CYS A 93 6.28 -5.64 -8.25
N LYS A 94 5.72 -4.79 -9.10
CA LYS A 94 6.38 -3.60 -9.63
C LYS A 94 5.53 -2.39 -9.36
N PHE A 95 6.17 -1.25 -9.16
CA PHE A 95 5.48 0.01 -9.06
C PHE A 95 5.04 0.49 -10.44
N MET A 96 3.87 1.12 -10.45
CA MET A 96 3.34 1.91 -11.55
C MET A 96 3.06 3.27 -10.95
N VAL A 97 3.68 4.30 -11.50
CA VAL A 97 3.45 5.69 -11.08
C VAL A 97 2.66 6.36 -12.19
N GLU A 98 1.59 7.05 -11.81
CA GLU A 98 0.75 7.77 -12.78
C GLU A 98 1.62 8.72 -13.60
N ASN A 99 1.38 8.73 -14.92
CA ASN A 99 2.14 9.52 -15.90
C ASN A 99 3.65 9.21 -15.97
N ASN A 100 4.10 8.04 -15.50
CA ASN A 100 5.51 7.64 -15.47
C ASN A 100 6.43 8.63 -14.75
N ALA A 101 5.89 9.38 -13.79
CA ALA A 101 6.66 10.27 -12.93
C ALA A 101 7.45 9.45 -11.87
N SER A 102 7.89 10.14 -10.82
CA SER A 102 8.43 9.53 -9.61
C SER A 102 7.54 9.84 -8.41
N ILE A 103 7.47 8.91 -7.47
CA ILE A 103 6.85 9.11 -6.16
C ILE A 103 7.91 8.99 -5.07
N GLU A 104 7.81 9.87 -4.07
CA GLU A 104 8.73 9.91 -2.94
C GLU A 104 8.02 9.49 -1.66
N PHE A 105 8.69 8.68 -0.85
CA PHE A 105 8.24 8.32 0.47
C PHE A 105 9.32 8.63 1.50
N SER A 106 8.98 9.48 2.46
CA SER A 106 9.79 9.70 3.65
C SER A 106 9.69 8.50 4.58
N GLU A 107 10.84 8.03 5.04
CA GLU A 107 11.00 6.88 5.93
C GLU A 107 11.93 7.26 7.07
N GLN A 108 11.39 7.19 8.29
CA GLN A 108 12.17 7.36 9.51
C GLN A 108 12.72 6.02 9.94
N THR A 109 14.04 5.90 9.94
CA THR A 109 14.72 4.70 10.42
C THR A 109 15.51 5.05 11.68
N THR A 110 15.20 4.37 12.77
CA THR A 110 16.02 4.40 13.97
C THR A 110 17.28 3.59 13.74
N LYS A 111 18.44 4.24 13.90
CA LYS A 111 19.75 3.61 13.82
C LYS A 111 20.47 3.73 15.16
N TRP A 112 21.34 2.77 15.41
CA TRP A 112 22.21 2.72 16.58
C TRP A 112 23.65 2.87 16.10
N GLU A 113 24.33 3.92 16.54
CA GLU A 113 25.74 4.12 16.30
C GLU A 113 26.50 3.84 17.61
N ILE A 114 27.46 2.93 17.57
CA ILE A 114 28.34 2.68 18.70
C ILE A 114 29.51 3.64 18.58
N ASP A 115 29.61 4.57 19.52
CA ASP A 115 30.79 5.42 19.64
C ASP A 115 31.98 4.57 20.08
N CYS A 116 32.92 4.32 19.16
CA CYS A 116 34.10 3.50 19.43
C CYS A 116 34.99 4.05 20.56
N ALA A 117 34.91 5.35 20.89
CA ALA A 117 35.70 5.95 21.96
C ALA A 117 35.05 5.76 23.34
N THR A 118 33.72 5.74 23.40
CA THR A 118 32.98 5.66 24.68
C THR A 118 32.29 4.32 24.90
N SER A 119 32.24 3.46 23.87
CA SER A 119 31.44 2.22 23.82
C SER A 119 29.94 2.44 24.09
N ILE A 120 29.45 3.67 23.94
CA ILE A 120 28.05 4.03 24.15
C ILE A 120 27.33 3.90 22.81
N ALA A 121 26.24 3.12 22.80
CA ALA A 121 25.31 3.09 21.68
C ALA A 121 24.40 4.33 21.74
N LYS A 122 24.50 5.21 20.75
CA LYS A 122 23.61 6.35 20.57
C LYS A 122 22.54 5.99 19.55
N GLU A 123 21.29 6.19 19.95
CA GLU A 123 20.14 6.11 19.06
C GLU A 123 20.04 7.42 18.27
N PHE A 124 19.90 7.34 16.95
CA PHE A 124 19.58 8.49 16.11
C PHE A 124 18.52 8.12 15.07
N VAL A 125 17.71 9.12 14.71
CA VAL A 125 16.67 8.98 13.69
C VAL A 125 17.22 9.49 12.36
N GLU A 126 17.31 8.61 11.38
CA GLU A 126 17.64 8.99 10.01
C GLU A 126 16.36 9.14 9.19
N ASN A 127 16.16 10.31 8.60
CA ASN A 127 15.12 10.55 7.61
C ASN A 127 15.65 10.18 6.23
N THR A 128 15.18 9.08 5.68
CA THR A 128 15.50 8.64 4.32
C THR A 128 14.33 8.92 3.39
N VAL A 129 14.61 9.36 2.16
CA VAL A 129 13.57 9.51 1.13
C VAL A 129 13.77 8.39 0.12
N ARG A 130 12.78 7.51 0.01
CA ARG A 130 12.73 6.44 -0.99
C ARG A 130 11.97 6.93 -2.20
N VAL A 131 12.60 6.85 -3.37
CA VAL A 131 12.00 7.33 -4.63
C VAL A 131 11.77 6.14 -5.55
N TYR A 132 10.55 6.01 -6.07
CA TYR A 132 10.15 4.97 -7.00
C TYR A 132 9.58 5.56 -8.29
N THR A 133 9.79 4.88 -9.41
CA THR A 133 9.16 5.17 -10.70
C THR A 133 8.50 3.92 -11.29
N THR A 134 7.79 4.09 -12.40
CA THR A 134 7.19 2.98 -13.13
C THR A 134 8.23 1.92 -13.49
N GLY A 135 7.97 0.67 -13.11
CA GLY A 135 8.80 -0.48 -13.40
C GLY A 135 9.86 -0.80 -12.33
N ASP A 136 9.99 0.00 -11.28
CA ASP A 136 10.74 -0.35 -10.07
C ASP A 136 10.15 -1.60 -9.40
N THR A 137 10.99 -2.44 -8.79
CA THR A 137 10.53 -3.62 -8.04
C THR A 137 10.05 -3.21 -6.66
N ALA A 138 8.99 -3.85 -6.16
CA ALA A 138 8.48 -3.58 -4.82
C ALA A 138 9.13 -4.47 -3.75
N GLU A 139 10.29 -5.08 -4.02
CA GLU A 139 10.94 -6.04 -3.14
C GLU A 139 11.44 -5.44 -1.82
N ALA A 140 11.65 -4.12 -1.78
CA ALA A 140 12.00 -3.42 -0.55
C ALA A 140 10.81 -3.23 0.40
N GLU A 141 9.59 -3.35 -0.12
CA GLU A 141 8.35 -3.05 0.59
C GLU A 141 7.61 -4.35 0.95
N ILE A 142 6.82 -4.32 2.02
CA ILE A 142 6.11 -5.48 2.57
C ILE A 142 4.60 -5.28 2.41
N CYS A 143 3.84 -6.34 2.11
CA CYS A 143 2.43 -6.25 1.73
C CYS A 143 1.54 -5.41 2.67
N ASP A 144 1.56 -5.67 3.98
CA ASP A 144 0.74 -4.94 4.96
C ASP A 144 1.24 -3.52 5.16
N PHE A 145 2.52 -3.37 5.50
CA PHE A 145 3.11 -2.06 5.78
C PHE A 145 2.94 -1.09 4.61
N PHE A 146 3.10 -1.57 3.37
CA PHE A 146 2.93 -0.73 2.20
C PHE A 146 1.48 -0.31 1.99
N CYS A 147 0.51 -1.21 2.20
CA CYS A 147 -0.92 -0.86 2.11
C CYS A 147 -1.32 0.17 3.18
N GLU A 148 -0.84 0.00 4.41
CA GLU A 148 -1.07 0.95 5.50
C GLU A 148 -0.44 2.32 5.19
N LYS A 149 0.77 2.33 4.63
CA LYS A 149 1.48 3.54 4.20
C LYS A 149 0.77 4.28 3.06
N MET A 150 0.23 3.56 2.07
CA MET A 150 -0.59 4.16 1.01
C MET A 150 -1.91 4.70 1.56
N GLY A 151 -2.43 4.07 2.61
CA GLY A 151 -3.48 4.63 3.43
C GLY A 151 -4.83 4.69 2.73
N ARG A 152 -5.60 5.70 3.12
CA ARG A 152 -7.01 5.86 2.78
C ARG A 152 -7.25 5.91 1.27
N GLY A 153 -8.20 5.11 0.80
CA GLY A 153 -8.62 5.08 -0.60
C GLY A 153 -7.58 4.57 -1.61
N HIS A 154 -6.50 3.92 -1.15
CA HIS A 154 -5.56 3.30 -2.08
C HIS A 154 -6.22 2.14 -2.83
N PHE A 155 -5.66 1.83 -3.99
CA PHE A 155 -6.10 0.74 -4.86
C PHE A 155 -4.91 -0.08 -5.33
N HIS A 156 -5.19 -1.27 -5.83
CA HIS A 156 -4.18 -2.15 -6.45
C HIS A 156 -4.36 -2.17 -7.96
N LEU A 157 -3.26 -2.40 -8.67
CA LEU A 157 -3.28 -2.64 -10.10
C LEU A 157 -3.11 -4.12 -10.38
N ILE A 158 -3.99 -4.68 -11.20
CA ILE A 158 -3.91 -6.05 -11.68
C ILE A 158 -3.91 -6.07 -13.20
N LYS A 159 -3.43 -7.16 -13.81
CA LYS A 159 -3.54 -7.33 -15.25
C LYS A 159 -5.01 -7.46 -15.65
N CYS A 160 -5.38 -6.80 -16.73
CA CYS A 160 -6.69 -7.01 -17.34
C CYS A 160 -6.65 -8.32 -18.15
N ASP A 161 -7.64 -9.19 -17.93
CA ASP A 161 -7.72 -10.52 -18.58
C ASP A 161 -8.33 -10.46 -19.99
N LYS A 162 -8.94 -9.32 -20.36
CA LYS A 162 -9.54 -9.12 -21.67
C LYS A 162 -8.55 -8.43 -22.61
N HIS A 163 -8.36 -9.02 -23.78
CA HIS A 163 -7.70 -8.39 -24.91
C HIS A 163 -8.77 -7.73 -25.81
N GLU A 164 -8.55 -6.46 -26.18
CA GLU A 164 -9.32 -5.66 -27.14
C GLU A 164 -10.78 -5.31 -26.74
N ASN A 165 -10.99 -4.02 -26.45
CA ASN A 165 -12.28 -3.32 -26.24
C ASN A 165 -13.25 -3.81 -25.14
N GLY A 166 -12.95 -4.88 -24.40
CA GLY A 166 -13.76 -5.31 -23.26
C GLY A 166 -13.26 -4.75 -21.93
N SER A 167 -14.09 -4.05 -21.16
CA SER A 167 -13.76 -3.74 -19.76
C SER A 167 -14.01 -4.95 -18.85
N CYS A 168 -13.18 -5.10 -17.82
CA CYS A 168 -13.37 -6.06 -16.73
C CYS A 168 -14.02 -5.39 -15.51
N ASP A 169 -14.83 -4.35 -15.75
CA ASP A 169 -15.45 -3.60 -14.67
C ASP A 169 -16.36 -4.49 -13.84
N VAL A 170 -16.24 -4.36 -12.52
CA VAL A 170 -17.10 -5.05 -11.57
C VAL A 170 -17.65 -4.00 -10.62
N MET A 171 -18.97 -3.94 -10.54
CA MET A 171 -19.69 -3.13 -9.58
C MET A 171 -20.33 -4.02 -8.53
N GLU A 172 -20.48 -3.47 -7.33
CA GLU A 172 -21.26 -4.06 -6.25
C GLU A 172 -22.33 -3.10 -5.79
N THR A 173 -23.44 -3.65 -5.30
CA THR A 173 -24.51 -2.87 -4.67
C THR A 173 -24.59 -3.26 -3.21
N ALA A 174 -24.47 -2.28 -2.31
CA ALA A 174 -24.67 -2.45 -0.89
C ALA A 174 -25.42 -1.24 -0.33
N ASN A 175 -26.45 -1.46 0.49
CA ASN A 175 -27.28 -0.41 1.09
C ASN A 175 -27.83 0.60 0.06
N ASN A 176 -28.32 0.12 -1.08
CA ASN A 176 -28.80 0.91 -2.23
C ASN A 176 -27.75 1.77 -2.96
N ASP A 177 -26.48 1.69 -2.55
CA ASP A 177 -25.38 2.35 -3.25
C ASP A 177 -24.67 1.34 -4.18
N THR A 178 -24.52 1.71 -5.45
CA THR A 178 -23.72 0.95 -6.43
C THR A 178 -22.37 1.61 -6.62
N TYR A 179 -21.29 0.84 -6.47
CA TYR A 179 -19.91 1.34 -6.58
C TYR A 179 -19.01 0.33 -7.29
N TYR A 180 -17.95 0.84 -7.92
CA TYR A 180 -16.95 -0.01 -8.57
C TYR A 180 -16.05 -0.68 -7.54
N VAL A 181 -15.78 -1.97 -7.72
CA VAL A 181 -14.73 -2.71 -6.99
C VAL A 181 -13.56 -3.12 -7.89
N ARG A 182 -13.80 -3.15 -9.20
CA ARG A 182 -12.80 -3.27 -10.27
C ARG A 182 -13.20 -2.33 -11.38
N ARG A 183 -12.26 -1.56 -11.89
CA ARG A 183 -12.45 -0.71 -13.07
C ARG A 183 -11.25 -0.77 -13.97
N HIS A 184 -11.48 -0.70 -15.27
CA HIS A 184 -10.40 -0.59 -16.23
C HIS A 184 -9.63 0.71 -16.00
N ALA A 185 -8.30 0.62 -15.96
CA ALA A 185 -7.45 1.80 -15.81
C ALA A 185 -7.34 2.54 -17.14
N ASN A 186 -7.24 3.87 -17.11
CA ASN A 186 -6.94 4.61 -18.32
C ASN A 186 -5.50 4.27 -18.77
N PRO A 187 -5.27 3.88 -20.03
CA PRO A 187 -3.91 3.62 -20.55
C PRO A 187 -2.92 4.76 -20.27
N ASP A 188 -3.37 6.02 -20.32
CA ASP A 188 -2.53 7.19 -20.06
C ASP A 188 -2.00 7.22 -18.62
N GLU A 189 -2.82 6.78 -17.66
CA GLU A 189 -2.45 6.70 -16.24
C GLU A 189 -1.48 5.53 -15.97
N CYS A 190 -1.49 4.51 -16.83
CA CYS A 190 -0.76 3.25 -16.66
C CYS A 190 0.38 3.07 -17.64
N GLY A 191 0.88 4.14 -18.27
CA GLY A 191 2.00 4.08 -19.21
C GLY A 191 1.73 3.14 -20.40
N GLY A 192 0.49 3.10 -20.88
CA GLY A 192 0.04 2.25 -21.99
C GLY A 192 -0.25 0.78 -21.63
N ASN A 193 -0.14 0.40 -20.35
CA ASN A 193 -0.38 -0.98 -19.93
C ASN A 193 -1.89 -1.27 -19.73
N ASN A 194 -2.32 -2.44 -20.20
CA ASN A 194 -3.68 -2.95 -20.02
C ASN A 194 -3.91 -3.46 -18.59
N LEU A 195 -4.26 -2.56 -17.68
CA LEU A 195 -4.40 -2.83 -16.25
C LEU A 195 -5.81 -2.48 -15.75
N ASP A 196 -6.22 -3.12 -14.65
CA ASP A 196 -7.41 -2.74 -13.91
C ASP A 196 -7.02 -2.21 -12.54
N LYS A 197 -7.70 -1.14 -12.11
CA LYS A 197 -7.69 -0.67 -10.71
C LYS A 197 -8.70 -1.51 -9.94
N VAL A 198 -8.29 -2.10 -8.83
CA VAL A 198 -9.16 -2.87 -7.92
C VAL A 198 -9.07 -2.34 -6.50
N THR A 199 -10.19 -2.41 -5.77
CA THR A 199 -10.19 -2.03 -4.34
C THR A 199 -9.32 -2.99 -3.53
N HIS A 200 -8.82 -2.53 -2.38
CA HIS A 200 -8.03 -3.34 -1.47
C HIS A 200 -8.71 -4.68 -1.12
N LYS A 201 -10.01 -4.61 -0.78
CA LYS A 201 -10.81 -5.80 -0.47
C LYS A 201 -10.89 -6.77 -1.64
N TYR A 202 -11.19 -6.27 -2.84
CA TYR A 202 -11.23 -7.11 -4.05
C TYR A 202 -9.87 -7.78 -4.32
N TYR A 203 -8.78 -7.04 -4.14
CA TYR A 203 -7.42 -7.52 -4.34
C TYR A 203 -7.11 -8.73 -3.44
N TRP A 204 -7.38 -8.64 -2.14
CA TRP A 204 -7.10 -9.74 -1.21
C TRP A 204 -8.08 -10.91 -1.36
N GLU A 205 -9.38 -10.63 -1.33
CA GLU A 205 -10.41 -11.67 -1.27
C GLU A 205 -10.56 -12.43 -2.59
N ARG A 206 -10.53 -11.71 -3.72
CA ARG A 206 -10.88 -12.28 -5.03
C ARG A 206 -9.66 -12.52 -5.91
N TYR A 207 -8.73 -11.58 -5.96
CA TYR A 207 -7.58 -11.68 -6.85
C TYR A 207 -6.48 -12.57 -6.26
N LEU A 208 -5.96 -12.24 -5.07
CA LEU A 208 -4.94 -13.05 -4.40
C LEU A 208 -5.51 -14.30 -3.74
N LYS A 209 -6.76 -14.24 -3.25
CA LYS A 209 -7.40 -15.29 -2.43
C LYS A 209 -6.60 -15.60 -1.16
N PHE A 210 -6.01 -14.56 -0.57
CA PHE A 210 -5.33 -14.59 0.71
C PHE A 210 -6.07 -13.71 1.71
N GLU A 211 -5.97 -14.05 2.98
CA GLU A 211 -6.37 -13.20 4.09
C GLU A 211 -5.62 -11.87 4.00
N ASP A 212 -6.38 -10.80 4.19
CA ASP A 212 -5.87 -9.43 4.25
C ASP A 212 -4.98 -9.27 5.50
N PRO A 213 -3.70 -8.91 5.33
CA PRO A 213 -2.77 -8.78 6.44
C PRO A 213 -2.91 -7.45 7.19
N CYS A 214 -3.65 -6.48 6.67
CA CYS A 214 -3.82 -5.17 7.29
C CYS A 214 -4.82 -5.25 8.45
N LYS A 215 -4.71 -4.34 9.43
CA LYS A 215 -5.66 -4.31 10.55
C LYS A 215 -7.02 -3.73 10.13
N LEU A 216 -8.10 -4.20 10.76
CA LEU A 216 -9.48 -3.75 10.47
C LEU A 216 -9.67 -2.22 10.45
N PRO A 217 -9.07 -1.41 11.35
CA PRO A 217 -9.18 0.05 11.26
C PRO A 217 -8.62 0.60 9.95
N SER A 218 -7.46 0.11 9.51
CA SER A 218 -6.82 0.48 8.25
C SER A 218 -7.68 0.05 7.05
N GLN A 219 -8.17 -1.19 7.07
CA GLN A 219 -9.07 -1.72 6.02
C GLN A 219 -10.29 -0.83 5.79
N LYS A 220 -10.93 -0.35 6.87
CA LYS A 220 -12.06 0.58 6.78
C LYS A 220 -11.71 1.91 6.13
N GLN A 221 -10.48 2.40 6.31
CA GLN A 221 -10.00 3.62 5.63
C GLN A 221 -9.72 3.36 4.15
N PHE A 222 -9.23 2.17 3.79
CA PHE A 222 -8.94 1.84 2.40
C PHE A 222 -10.21 1.86 1.52
N GLU A 223 -11.37 1.53 2.10
CA GLU A 223 -12.66 1.57 1.40
C GLU A 223 -13.22 2.98 1.16
N LYS A 224 -12.56 4.04 1.64
CA LYS A 224 -13.10 5.40 1.63
C LYS A 224 -12.42 6.32 0.61
N CYS A 225 -13.15 7.31 0.08
CA CYS A 225 -12.68 8.24 -0.96
C CYS A 225 -11.55 9.18 -0.52
N ASN A 226 -10.34 9.02 -1.05
CA ASN A 226 -9.16 9.79 -0.64
C ASN A 226 -9.19 11.32 -0.92
N HIS A 227 -10.27 11.84 -1.53
CA HIS A 227 -10.45 13.27 -1.71
C HIS A 227 -10.60 13.98 -0.36
N PHE A 228 -9.97 15.15 -0.21
CA PHE A 228 -10.06 15.97 0.99
C PHE A 228 -10.49 17.41 0.66
N CYS A 229 -11.06 18.10 1.64
CA CYS A 229 -11.43 19.50 1.53
C CYS A 229 -10.16 20.36 1.50
N PRO A 230 -9.94 21.19 0.46
CA PRO A 230 -8.76 22.04 0.35
C PRO A 230 -8.87 23.35 1.14
N HIS A 231 -9.92 23.53 1.94
CA HIS A 231 -10.14 24.78 2.67
C HIS A 231 -9.01 25.06 3.67
N SER A 232 -8.58 26.32 3.75
CA SER A 232 -7.43 26.76 4.55
C SER A 232 -7.56 26.50 6.04
N ASP A 233 -8.79 26.39 6.56
CA ASP A 233 -9.05 26.11 7.98
C ASP A 233 -8.44 24.79 8.44
N HIS A 234 -8.29 23.83 7.52
CA HIS A 234 -7.68 22.54 7.83
C HIS A 234 -6.16 22.63 7.99
N ALA A 235 -5.50 23.64 7.41
CA ALA A 235 -4.04 23.80 7.49
C ALA A 235 -3.54 24.15 8.89
N GLN A 236 -4.43 24.63 9.76
CA GLN A 236 -4.08 25.06 11.12
C GLN A 236 -4.22 23.95 12.17
N ILE A 237 -4.95 22.88 11.85
CA ILE A 237 -5.23 21.80 12.79
C ILE A 237 -4.23 20.69 12.54
N LYS A 238 -3.49 20.31 13.58
CA LYS A 238 -2.59 19.14 13.55
C LYS A 238 -3.22 17.98 14.31
N ASP A 239 -2.94 16.76 13.88
CA ASP A 239 -3.24 15.55 14.64
C ASP A 239 -2.21 15.30 15.75
N ASP A 240 -2.40 14.22 16.51
CA ASP A 240 -1.51 13.83 17.61
C ASP A 240 -0.08 13.51 17.14
N CYS A 241 0.10 13.27 15.84
CA CYS A 241 1.38 13.03 15.19
C CYS A 241 2.03 14.33 14.64
N GLY A 242 1.35 15.47 14.80
CA GLY A 242 1.80 16.77 14.30
C GLY A 242 1.57 16.98 12.80
N GLU A 243 0.84 16.08 12.13
CA GLU A 243 0.47 16.21 10.72
C GLU A 243 -0.82 17.03 10.55
N ILE A 244 -0.96 17.70 9.42
CA ILE A 244 -2.15 18.51 9.12
C ILE A 244 -3.39 17.61 9.04
N LYS A 245 -4.37 17.85 9.92
CA LYS A 245 -5.63 17.10 9.98
C LYS A 245 -6.52 17.46 8.80
N LYS A 246 -6.49 16.60 7.79
CA LYS A 246 -7.32 16.73 6.58
C LYS A 246 -8.77 16.33 6.83
N SER A 247 -9.71 17.08 6.27
CA SER A 247 -11.13 16.70 6.23
C SER A 247 -11.40 15.89 4.96
N TYR A 248 -11.56 14.57 5.10
CA TYR A 248 -11.75 13.65 3.98
C TYR A 248 -13.21 13.48 3.58
N CYS A 249 -13.45 13.17 2.30
CA CYS A 249 -14.76 12.82 1.78
C CYS A 249 -15.34 11.60 2.52
N MET A 250 -16.57 11.68 3.01
CA MET A 250 -17.22 10.63 3.81
C MET A 250 -17.63 9.39 3.00
N GLU A 251 -17.70 9.53 1.68
CA GLU A 251 -18.16 8.50 0.75
C GLU A 251 -17.12 7.37 0.54
N ARG A 252 -17.59 6.29 -0.11
CA ARG A 252 -16.76 5.13 -0.49
C ARG A 252 -15.76 5.48 -1.59
N LEU A 253 -14.68 4.72 -1.70
CA LEU A 253 -13.76 4.80 -2.83
C LEU A 253 -14.54 4.58 -4.14
N TRP A 254 -14.29 5.46 -5.13
CA TRP A 254 -14.96 5.46 -6.44
C TRP A 254 -16.50 5.55 -6.40
N HIS A 255 -17.03 6.28 -5.42
CA HIS A 255 -18.43 6.67 -5.40
C HIS A 255 -18.79 7.55 -6.62
N ALA A 256 -20.07 7.50 -7.02
CA ALA A 256 -20.61 8.45 -7.99
C ALA A 256 -20.61 9.88 -7.40
N PRO A 257 -20.43 10.94 -8.21
CA PRO A 257 -20.53 12.31 -7.73
C PRO A 257 -21.88 12.56 -7.04
N VAL A 258 -21.83 13.10 -5.83
CA VAL A 258 -23.03 13.46 -5.06
C VAL A 258 -23.57 14.79 -5.57
N THR A 259 -24.76 14.76 -6.18
CA THR A 259 -25.39 15.93 -6.81
C THR A 259 -26.37 16.67 -5.91
N GLU A 260 -26.86 16.02 -4.87
CA GLU A 260 -27.83 16.57 -3.93
C GLU A 260 -27.14 16.84 -2.59
N GLN A 261 -27.46 17.96 -1.93
CA GLN A 261 -27.16 18.08 -0.51
C GLN A 261 -27.90 16.94 0.18
N LYS A 262 -27.17 15.98 0.78
CA LYS A 262 -27.78 14.99 1.66
C LYS A 262 -28.45 15.79 2.79
N SER A 263 -29.77 15.92 2.70
CA SER A 263 -30.55 16.74 3.62
C SER A 263 -30.41 16.18 5.04
N ASP A 264 -30.32 17.09 6.00
CA ASP A 264 -30.62 16.91 7.44
C ASP A 264 -29.46 16.92 8.44
N SER A 265 -28.19 17.04 8.04
CA SER A 265 -27.10 17.35 8.98
C SER A 265 -26.57 18.77 8.80
N ILE A 266 -26.70 19.59 9.83
CA ILE A 266 -26.29 21.01 9.91
C ILE A 266 -24.78 21.22 9.59
N ASP A 267 -23.97 20.15 9.61
CA ASP A 267 -22.50 20.21 9.51
C ASP A 267 -21.90 19.51 8.27
N THR A 268 -22.69 19.25 7.21
CA THR A 268 -22.19 18.59 5.99
C THR A 268 -22.10 19.52 4.79
N THR A 269 -20.92 19.56 4.17
CA THR A 269 -20.66 20.33 2.94
C THR A 269 -20.50 19.40 1.74
N VAL A 270 -21.22 19.68 0.65
CA VAL A 270 -21.03 19.01 -0.64
C VAL A 270 -20.26 19.93 -1.59
N MET A 271 -19.12 19.46 -2.09
CA MET A 271 -18.27 20.24 -3.00
C MET A 271 -17.64 19.32 -4.04
N ASN A 272 -17.76 19.70 -5.32
CA ASN A 272 -17.25 18.94 -6.47
C ASN A 272 -17.69 17.46 -6.48
N GLY A 273 -18.90 17.18 -6.01
CA GLY A 273 -19.44 15.82 -5.93
C GLY A 273 -18.97 15.01 -4.72
N HIS A 274 -18.20 15.59 -3.80
CA HIS A 274 -17.72 14.95 -2.57
C HIS A 274 -18.43 15.53 -1.34
N VAL A 275 -18.58 14.73 -0.28
CA VAL A 275 -19.28 15.11 0.95
C VAL A 275 -18.31 15.16 2.11
N PHE A 276 -18.24 16.28 2.84
CA PHE A 276 -17.32 16.51 3.95
C PHE A 276 -18.10 16.79 5.24
N SER A 277 -17.53 16.42 6.39
CA SER A 277 -18.08 16.70 7.72
C SER A 277 -17.57 18.02 8.31
N CYS A 278 -17.25 18.99 7.45
CA CYS A 278 -16.79 20.31 7.86
C CYS A 278 -17.72 21.38 7.31
N SER A 279 -17.84 22.47 8.05
CA SER A 279 -18.59 23.67 7.70
C SER A 279 -17.64 24.86 7.62
N HIS A 280 -17.68 25.60 6.50
CA HIS A 280 -16.89 26.81 6.30
C HIS A 280 -17.84 27.98 5.99
N SER A 281 -17.61 29.15 6.58
CA SER A 281 -18.43 30.34 6.35
C SER A 281 -17.97 31.10 5.10
N GLY A 282 -18.69 30.99 3.98
CA GLY A 282 -18.44 31.76 2.75
C GLY A 282 -19.16 31.20 1.52
N ASN A 283 -19.51 32.07 0.56
CA ASN A 283 -20.04 31.64 -0.75
C ASN A 283 -18.89 31.15 -1.64
N TYR A 284 -18.60 29.85 -1.61
CA TYR A 284 -17.54 29.29 -2.46
C TYR A 284 -18.10 28.93 -3.83
N HIS A 285 -17.81 29.78 -4.81
CA HIS A 285 -18.01 29.49 -6.21
C HIS A 285 -17.13 28.31 -6.64
N VAL A 286 -17.76 27.34 -7.29
CA VAL A 286 -17.15 26.19 -7.95
C VAL A 286 -16.22 26.68 -9.07
N LEU A 287 -14.92 26.67 -8.81
CA LEU A 287 -13.94 26.70 -9.90
C LEU A 287 -13.74 25.27 -10.39
N ARG A 288 -14.43 24.92 -11.49
CA ARG A 288 -14.05 23.78 -12.34
C ARG A 288 -12.66 24.05 -12.89
N ASN A 289 -11.62 23.55 -12.21
CA ASN A 289 -10.31 23.35 -12.81
C ASN A 289 -9.98 21.87 -12.66
N HIS A 290 -10.16 21.12 -13.76
CA HIS A 290 -9.45 19.87 -13.99
C HIS A 290 -7.96 20.19 -14.08
N ILE A 291 -7.28 20.28 -12.93
CA ILE A 291 -5.83 20.27 -12.89
C ILE A 291 -5.42 19.46 -11.66
N ILE A 292 -5.03 18.21 -11.90
CA ILE A 292 -4.31 17.39 -10.93
C ILE A 292 -2.89 17.97 -10.88
N TYR A 293 -2.66 18.94 -10.01
CA TYR A 293 -1.33 19.18 -9.47
C TYR A 293 -1.23 18.42 -8.16
N VAL A 294 -0.61 17.24 -8.19
CA VAL A 294 -0.03 16.66 -6.97
C VAL A 294 1.27 17.41 -6.72
N TYR A 295 1.19 18.55 -6.02
CA TYR A 295 2.36 19.12 -5.35
C TYR A 295 2.61 18.30 -4.09
N VAL A 296 3.59 17.40 -4.14
CA VAL A 296 4.24 16.90 -2.92
C VAL A 296 5.10 18.04 -2.40
N TYR A 297 4.54 18.90 -1.55
CA TYR A 297 5.33 19.84 -0.76
C TYR A 297 5.98 19.07 0.38
N ALA A 298 7.22 18.61 0.17
CA ALA A 298 8.09 18.22 1.27
C ALA A 298 8.49 19.50 2.02
N HIS A 299 8.05 19.63 3.27
CA HIS A 299 8.52 20.69 4.15
C HIS A 299 10.02 20.51 4.36
N ILE A 300 10.80 21.39 3.73
CA ILE A 300 12.18 21.68 4.11
C ILE A 300 12.14 22.27 5.51
N VAL A 301 12.60 21.51 6.50
CA VAL A 301 13.03 22.08 7.78
C VAL A 301 14.40 22.71 7.53
N CYS A 302 14.41 24.01 7.20
CA CYS A 302 15.60 24.84 7.28
C CYS A 302 16.00 24.96 8.75
N ILE A 303 17.02 24.22 9.17
CA ILE A 303 17.80 24.61 10.36
C ILE A 303 18.64 25.81 9.93
N LEU A 304 18.38 26.94 10.57
CA LEU A 304 19.12 28.19 10.45
C LEU A 304 20.62 27.94 10.65
N LEU A 305 21.41 28.19 9.62
CA LEU A 305 22.83 28.52 9.78
C LEU A 305 22.91 29.97 10.27
N GLU A 306 23.23 30.16 11.55
CA GLU A 306 23.71 31.45 12.05
C GLU A 306 25.09 31.74 11.43
N SER A 307 25.10 32.51 10.34
CA SER A 307 26.29 33.24 9.94
C SER A 307 26.19 34.69 10.43
N LYS A 308 26.76 34.94 11.61
CA LYS A 308 27.20 36.29 12.00
C LYS A 308 28.12 36.81 10.91
N PHE A 309 27.78 37.92 10.26
CA PHE A 309 28.71 38.95 9.77
C PHE A 309 27.89 40.12 9.21
N LEU A 310 27.66 41.14 10.03
CA LEU A 310 27.35 42.50 9.58
C LEU A 310 28.42 43.41 10.16
N ASN A 311 29.24 44.01 9.30
CA ASN A 311 29.99 45.23 9.58
C ASN A 311 30.32 45.91 8.24
N PHE A 312 30.14 47.24 8.22
CA PHE A 312 30.39 48.23 7.15
C PHE A 312 29.27 48.34 6.09
N PHE A 313 28.57 49.45 5.90
CA PHE A 313 28.64 50.85 6.38
C PHE A 313 27.21 51.40 6.51
#